data_AF-A0A9R1Q1V3-F1
#
_entry.id   AF-A0A9R1Q1V3-F1
#
_cell.length_a   1.000
_cell.length_b   1.000
_cell.length_c   1.000
_cell.angle_alpha   90.00
_cell.angle_beta   90.00
_cell.angle_gamma   90.00
#
_symmetry.space_group_name_H-M   'P 1'
#
loop_
_entity.id
_entity.type
_entity.pdbx_description
1 polymer ?
#
loop_
_entity_poly.entity_id
_entity_poly.type
_entity_poly.pdbx_seq_one_letter_code
_entity_poly.pdbx_strand_id
1 'polypeptide(L)'
;MIEHVGHEYMDEFFACCESYLAEDGILVLQFISVPEERYEQYRKRPDFIKEYIFPGGCLPSLARIMSAMTTSSRFCIEHVENIGPNYYTTLMHWRDNFMANKE
;
A
#
# COMPACT_ATOMS: atom_id res chain seq x y z
N MET A 1 6.01 2.16 -0.45
CA MET A 1 5.67 3.59 -0.62
C MET A 1 4.57 3.93 0.37
N ILE A 2 3.29 4.00 0.01
CA ILE A 2 2.19 4.30 0.95
C ILE A 2 2.11 3.30 2.12
N GLU A 3 2.60 2.06 1.93
CA GLU A 3 2.74 1.06 2.99
C GLU A 3 3.72 1.45 4.10
N HIS A 4 4.56 2.46 3.87
CA HIS A 4 5.56 2.98 4.82
C HIS A 4 5.28 4.44 5.21
N VAL A 5 4.19 5.03 4.70
CA VAL A 5 3.75 6.38 5.09
C VAL A 5 3.20 6.37 6.51
N GLY A 6 2.54 5.28 6.90
CA GLY A 6 1.88 5.16 8.20
C GLY A 6 0.44 5.67 8.18
N HIS A 7 -0.40 5.06 9.01
CA HIS A 7 -1.85 5.32 9.04
C HIS A 7 -2.22 6.79 9.21
N GLU A 8 -1.46 7.51 10.04
CA GLU A 8 -1.73 8.90 10.43
C GLU A 8 -1.45 9.89 9.29
N TYR A 9 -0.63 9.51 8.30
CA TYR A 9 -0.11 10.42 7.29
C TYR A 9 -0.66 10.14 5.88
N MET A 10 -1.60 9.21 5.73
CA MET A 10 -2.17 8.89 4.40
C MET A 10 -2.97 10.05 3.81
N ASP A 11 -3.58 10.88 4.66
CA ASP A 11 -4.32 12.08 4.26
C ASP A 11 -3.36 13.12 3.66
N GLU A 12 -2.26 13.40 4.37
CA GLU A 12 -1.18 14.27 3.90
C GLU A 12 -0.52 13.75 2.62
N PHE A 13 -0.34 12.43 2.49
CA PHE A 13 0.16 11.81 1.27
C PHE A 13 -0.67 12.21 0.04
N PHE A 14 -2.00 12.15 0.12
CA PHE A 14 -2.86 12.53 -1.01
C PHE A 14 -2.87 14.03 -1.26
N ALA A 15 -2.81 14.87 -0.22
CA ALA A 15 -2.67 16.31 -0.37
C ALA A 15 -1.36 16.67 -1.09
N CYS A 16 -0.26 16.02 -0.73
CA CYS A 16 1.01 16.18 -1.42
C CYS A 16 0.93 15.72 -2.88
N CYS A 17 0.37 14.54 -3.15
CA CYS A 17 0.20 14.05 -4.52
C CYS A 17 -0.55 15.06 -5.40
N GLU A 18 -1.65 15.65 -4.91
CA GLU A 18 -2.38 16.67 -5.66
C GLU A 18 -1.55 17.92 -5.90
N SER A 19 -0.80 18.40 -4.89
CA SER A 19 0.01 19.62 -5.02
C SER A 19 1.12 19.53 -6.07
N TYR A 20 1.57 18.32 -6.41
CA TYR A 20 2.64 18.08 -7.38
C TYR A 20 2.14 17.70 -8.78
N LEU A 21 0.84 17.43 -8.94
CA LEU A 21 0.27 17.11 -10.24
C LEU A 21 -0.13 18.38 -11.00
N ALA A 22 -0.04 18.30 -12.34
CA ALA A 22 -0.68 19.27 -13.21
C ALA A 22 -2.22 19.19 -13.06
N GLU A 23 -2.93 20.22 -13.52
CA GLU A 23 -4.39 20.34 -13.35
C GLU A 23 -5.18 19.09 -13.80
N ASP A 24 -4.78 18.48 -14.92
CA ASP A 24 -5.38 17.25 -15.46
C ASP A 24 -4.46 16.02 -15.30
N GLY A 25 -3.58 16.04 -14.30
CA GLY A 25 -2.62 14.98 -14.02
C GLY A 25 -3.27 13.69 -13.52
N ILE A 26 -2.69 12.54 -13.88
CA ILE A 26 -3.16 11.22 -13.44
C ILE A 26 -2.21 10.65 -12.39
N LEU A 27 -2.75 10.28 -11.24
CA LEU A 27 -2.06 9.47 -10.23
C LEU A 27 -2.38 7.99 -10.46
N VAL A 28 -1.35 7.16 -10.61
CA VAL A 28 -1.47 5.70 -10.51
C VAL A 28 -0.84 5.24 -9.21
N LEU A 29 -1.65 4.72 -8.30
CA LEU A 29 -1.22 4.24 -6.99
C LEU A 29 -1.36 2.72 -6.90
N GLN A 30 -0.23 2.02 -6.95
CA GLN A 30 -0.16 0.59 -6.65
C GLN A 30 0.28 0.39 -5.19
N PHE A 31 -0.44 -0.45 -4.45
CA PHE A 31 -0.12 -0.74 -3.05
C PHE A 31 -0.55 -2.16 -2.64
N ILE A 32 0.10 -2.70 -1.61
CA ILE A 32 -0.35 -3.92 -0.94
C ILE A 32 -1.49 -3.60 0.01
N SER A 33 -2.62 -4.28 -0.14
CA SER A 33 -3.82 -4.06 0.69
C SER A 33 -4.11 -5.22 1.63
N VAL A 34 -4.68 -4.93 2.79
CA VAL A 34 -5.38 -5.92 3.64
C VAL A 34 -6.90 -5.76 3.54
N PRO A 35 -7.68 -6.84 3.74
CA PRO A 35 -9.13 -6.73 3.87
C PRO A 35 -9.51 -5.75 4.99
N GLU A 36 -10.54 -4.94 4.77
CA GLU A 36 -10.99 -3.91 5.72
C GLU A 36 -11.28 -4.48 7.12
N GLU A 37 -11.95 -5.63 7.19
CA GLU A 37 -12.26 -6.32 8.45
C GLU A 37 -11.02 -6.63 9.30
N ARG A 38 -9.84 -6.75 8.67
CA ARG A 38 -8.56 -7.07 9.32
C ARG A 38 -7.69 -5.85 9.52
N TYR A 39 -8.05 -4.69 8.97
CA TYR A 39 -7.17 -3.53 8.93
C TYR A 39 -6.74 -3.07 10.32
N GLU A 40 -7.70 -2.87 11.23
CA GLU A 40 -7.40 -2.42 12.60
C GLU A 40 -6.54 -3.41 13.38
N GLN A 41 -6.80 -4.72 13.22
CA GLN A 41 -5.99 -5.76 13.84
C GLN A 41 -4.58 -5.77 13.25
N TYR A 42 -4.46 -5.78 11.92
CA TYR A 42 -3.20 -5.82 11.21
C TYR A 42 -2.35 -4.60 11.54
N ARG A 43 -2.94 -3.41 11.63
CA ARG A 43 -2.26 -2.17 11.97
C ARG A 43 -1.60 -2.21 13.36
N LYS A 44 -2.32 -2.66 14.38
CA LYS A 44 -1.87 -2.60 15.78
C LYS A 44 -1.00 -3.78 16.22
N ARG A 45 -1.14 -4.94 15.56
CA ARG A 45 -0.45 -6.16 15.98
C ARG A 45 1.01 -6.16 15.50
N PRO A 46 1.99 -6.46 16.38
CA PRO A 46 3.34 -6.82 15.96
C PRO A 46 3.35 -8.22 15.35
N ASP A 47 4.10 -8.40 14.27
CA ASP A 47 4.32 -9.69 13.63
C ASP A 47 5.76 -9.79 13.10
N PHE A 48 6.12 -10.97 12.62
CA PHE A 48 7.44 -11.23 12.06
C PHE A 48 7.82 -10.25 10.93
N ILE A 49 6.86 -9.89 10.08
CA ILE A 49 7.13 -8.99 8.96
C ILE A 49 7.48 -7.59 9.49
N LYS A 50 6.73 -7.06 10.45
CA LYS A 50 7.02 -5.75 11.06
C LYS A 50 8.27 -5.76 11.92
N GLU A 51 8.60 -6.86 12.56
CA GLU A 51 9.76 -6.93 13.43
C GLU A 51 11.07 -7.10 12.64
N TYR A 52 11.07 -7.93 11.60
CA TYR A 52 12.31 -8.35 10.94
C TYR A 52 12.47 -7.90 9.49
N ILE A 53 11.36 -7.60 8.78
CA ILE A 53 11.41 -7.33 7.33
C ILE A 53 11.13 -5.85 7.02
N PHE A 54 10.00 -5.32 7.49
CA PHE A 54 9.55 -3.95 7.25
C PHE A 54 9.14 -3.24 8.56
N PRO A 55 10.11 -2.83 9.40
CA PRO A 55 9.82 -2.03 10.60
C PRO A 55 9.06 -0.74 10.27
N GLY A 56 7.98 -0.49 11.02
CA GLY A 56 7.10 0.66 10.80
C GLY A 56 6.10 0.49 9.65
N GLY A 57 6.14 -0.62 8.91
CA GLY A 57 5.21 -0.90 7.82
C GLY A 57 3.75 -0.96 8.27
N CYS A 58 2.87 -0.30 7.51
CA CYS A 58 1.43 -0.26 7.72
C CYS A 58 0.71 -0.50 6.40
N LEU A 59 0.20 -1.73 6.21
CA LEU A 59 -0.61 -2.05 5.05
C LEU A 59 -1.99 -1.38 5.17
N PRO A 60 -2.40 -0.53 4.22
CA PRO A 60 -3.74 0.06 4.21
C PRO A 60 -4.79 -0.97 3.78
N SER A 61 -6.05 -0.66 4.05
CA SER A 61 -7.18 -1.23 3.32
C SER A 61 -7.57 -0.32 2.15
N LEU A 62 -8.30 -0.85 1.17
CA LEU A 62 -8.85 -0.02 0.09
C LEU A 62 -9.78 1.08 0.63
N ALA A 63 -10.59 0.79 1.66
CA ALA A 63 -11.48 1.79 2.26
C ALA A 63 -10.70 2.92 2.95
N ARG A 64 -9.59 2.61 3.65
CA ARG A 64 -8.71 3.63 4.24
C ARG A 64 -8.09 4.54 3.16
N ILE A 65 -7.65 3.95 2.05
CA ILE A 65 -7.11 4.69 0.90
C ILE A 65 -8.15 5.62 0.31
N MET A 66 -9.35 5.11 0.02
CA MET A 66 -10.44 5.91 -0.54
C MET A 66 -10.80 7.07 0.39
N SER A 67 -10.92 6.80 1.69
CA SER A 67 -11.22 7.82 2.71
C SER A 67 -10.15 8.92 2.76
N ALA A 68 -8.86 8.55 2.77
CA ALA A 68 -7.75 9.51 2.75
C ALA A 68 -7.80 10.40 1.51
N MET A 69 -7.95 9.76 0.34
CA MET A 69 -7.99 10.42 -0.95
C MET A 69 -9.13 11.43 -1.02
N THR A 70 -10.36 11.03 -0.67
CA THR A 70 -11.54 11.91 -0.76
C THR A 70 -11.54 13.02 0.28
N THR A 71 -10.85 12.85 1.40
CA THR A 71 -10.77 13.86 2.47
C THR A 71 -9.74 14.94 2.16
N SER A 72 -8.66 14.57 1.47
CA SER A 72 -7.46 15.42 1.35
C SER A 72 -7.08 15.79 -0.08
N SER A 73 -7.88 15.38 -1.06
CA SER A 73 -7.66 15.75 -2.46
C SER A 73 -8.95 15.84 -3.27
N ARG A 74 -8.85 16.40 -4.48
CA ARG A 74 -9.94 16.41 -5.48
C ARG A 74 -9.91 15.21 -6.43
N PHE A 75 -9.12 14.17 -6.15
CA PHE A 75 -9.01 13.02 -7.05
C PHE A 75 -10.34 12.26 -7.21
N CYS A 76 -10.53 11.70 -8.41
CA CYS A 76 -11.60 10.76 -8.72
C CYS A 76 -11.00 9.40 -9.12
N ILE A 77 -11.72 8.32 -8.78
CA ILE A 77 -11.29 6.97 -9.11
C ILE A 77 -11.74 6.64 -10.54
N GLU A 78 -10.78 6.53 -11.45
CA GLU A 78 -11.01 6.08 -12.82
C GLU A 78 -10.97 4.55 -12.96
N HIS A 79 -10.08 3.89 -12.21
CA HIS A 79 -9.90 2.45 -12.30
C HIS A 79 -9.36 1.83 -11.00
N VAL A 80 -9.81 0.61 -10.71
CA VAL A 80 -9.28 -0.22 -9.62
C VAL A 80 -9.07 -1.63 -10.15
N GLU A 81 -7.84 -2.12 -10.07
CA GLU A 81 -7.47 -3.48 -10.46
C GLU A 81 -6.87 -4.24 -9.28
N ASN A 82 -7.35 -5.46 -9.05
CA ASN A 82 -6.73 -6.36 -8.09
C ASN A 82 -5.75 -7.31 -8.78
N ILE A 83 -4.47 -6.97 -8.68
CA ILE A 83 -3.35 -7.80 -9.17
C ILE A 83 -2.72 -8.68 -8.08
N GLY A 84 -3.34 -8.76 -6.89
CA GLY A 84 -2.87 -9.54 -5.75
C GLY A 84 -2.58 -11.01 -6.05
N PRO A 85 -3.40 -11.74 -6.84
CA PRO A 85 -3.10 -13.12 -7.23
C PRO A 85 -1.76 -13.30 -7.93
N ASN A 86 -1.30 -12.28 -8.68
CA ASN A 86 0.00 -12.32 -9.35
C ASN A 86 1.17 -12.24 -8.36
N TYR A 87 0.96 -11.62 -7.19
CA TYR A 87 2.01 -11.44 -6.20
C TYR A 87 2.46 -12.78 -5.59
N TYR A 88 1.57 -13.76 -5.49
CA TYR A 88 1.94 -15.11 -5.08
C TYR A 88 3.01 -15.71 -6.00
N THR A 89 2.79 -15.68 -7.31
CA THR A 89 3.74 -16.18 -8.31
C THR A 89 5.05 -15.41 -8.26
N THR A 90 5.00 -14.09 -8.09
CA THR A 90 6.19 -13.24 -7.93
C THR A 90 7.02 -13.67 -6.72
N LEU A 91 6.39 -13.86 -5.55
CA LEU A 91 7.09 -14.29 -4.32
C LEU A 91 7.67 -15.70 -4.43
N MET A 92 6.99 -16.60 -5.15
CA MET A 92 7.50 -17.94 -5.43
C MET A 92 8.78 -17.88 -6.27
N HIS A 93 8.79 -17.11 -7.36
CA HIS A 93 9.99 -16.93 -8.17
C HIS A 93 11.13 -16.27 -7.39
N TRP A 94 10.83 -15.29 -6.53
CA TRP A 94 11.85 -14.68 -5.66
C TRP A 94 12.46 -15.70 -4.71
N ARG A 95 11.63 -16.55 -4.09
CA ARG A 95 12.09 -17.62 -3.21
C ARG A 95 12.98 -18.61 -3.97
N ASP A 96 12.57 -19.06 -5.14
CA ASP A 96 13.33 -20.03 -5.93
C ASP A 96 14.69 -19.46 -6.34
N ASN A 97 14.72 -18.20 -6.80
CA ASN A 97 15.96 -17.50 -7.12
C ASN A 97 16.86 -17.31 -5.90
N PHE A 98 16.29 -16.95 -4.75
CA PHE A 98 17.04 -16.82 -3.50
C PHE A 98 17.69 -18.16 -3.11
N MET A 99 16.94 -19.26 -3.19
CA MET A 99 17.46 -20.58 -2.83
C MET A 99 18.53 -21.08 -3.80
N ALA A 100 18.43 -20.73 -5.09
CA ALA A 100 19.43 -21.06 -6.09
C ALA A 100 20.75 -20.30 -5.93
N ASN A 101 20.75 -19.15 -5.27
CA ASN A 101 21.91 -18.26 -5.10
C ASN A 101 22.24 -18.03 -3.61
N LYS A 102 21.95 -19.01 -2.76
CA LYS A 102 22.11 -18.87 -1.31
C LYS A 102 23.58 -18.96 -0.85
N GLU A 103 24.40 -19.67 -1.61
CA GLU A 103 25.85 -19.83 -1.38
C GLU A 103 26.64 -18.77 -2.15
#